data_AF-A0A2N2BUY6-F1
#
_entry.id   AF-A0A2N2BUY6-F1
#
_cell.length_a   1.000
_cell.length_b   1.000
_cell.length_c   1.000
_cell.angle_alpha   90.00
_cell.angle_beta   90.00
_cell.angle_gamma   90.00
#
_symmetry.space_group_name_H-M   'P 1'
#
loop_
_entity.id
_entity.type
_entity.pdbx_description
1 polymer ?
#
loop_
_entity_poly.entity_id
_entity_poly.type
_entity_poly.pdbx_seq_one_letter_code
_entity_poly.pdbx_strand_id
1 'polypeptide(L)'
;MNYQIVTEFPHPMMEKGKRPVISIYVDTHIKKPDRLENPIRFKNLVKEAQASLKDKEFKGFRDLFSLFKEMEEDALFWEGATESMAILGDEEECIVYKLPVNVKSLAIVSDSYYIKPILRSFQSYGHYHVLGLNWDNFILFEADQYGIYPIPVDEKDATMEGVLGTEKTAPHLSVASIGGDQSMYHGHGGAKDERKVDQEKFFRHVDAFVLEQFSKLHKTPLILVSPDEHQGEFRKLTKNNYLIEAGIKIDVDSLDKKSLYEKVQDVMQELFKKELKERMDNFSEAHAKDLGSDDRVQIGRAIAEGRVATLYLEESKVHPGLFDASLGTIVQGKIADPRVGDVYDDMAEVVLSRGGEVLILDKEQMPTASDLAAVYRY
;
A
#
# COMPACT_ATOMS: atom_id res chain seq x y z
N MET A 1 24.05 1.46 -19.38
CA MET A 1 23.14 1.02 -18.30
C MET A 1 21.80 1.72 -18.50
N ASN A 2 20.67 1.10 -18.16
CA ASN A 2 19.34 1.71 -18.17
C ASN A 2 18.72 1.61 -16.77
N TYR A 3 17.68 2.39 -16.48
CA TYR A 3 16.88 2.22 -15.26
C TYR A 3 15.60 1.42 -15.54
N GLN A 4 15.08 0.75 -14.50
CA GLN A 4 13.76 0.12 -14.50
C GLN A 4 12.83 0.80 -13.50
N ILE A 5 11.63 1.18 -13.92
CA ILE A 5 10.56 1.57 -12.98
C ILE A 5 9.97 0.29 -12.39
N VAL A 6 9.96 0.20 -11.06
CA VAL A 6 9.51 -1.00 -10.33
C VAL A 6 8.33 -0.67 -9.43
N THR A 7 7.39 -1.61 -9.34
CA THR A 7 6.17 -1.51 -8.51
C THR A 7 6.09 -2.59 -7.44
N GLU A 8 7.03 -3.52 -7.43
CA GLU A 8 7.11 -4.62 -6.47
C GLU A 8 8.34 -4.42 -5.58
N PHE A 9 8.20 -4.77 -4.30
CA PHE A 9 9.26 -4.73 -3.30
C PHE A 9 9.20 -6.01 -2.45
N PRO A 10 10.34 -6.63 -2.09
CA PRO A 10 11.72 -6.23 -2.42
C PRO A 10 12.12 -6.57 -3.86
N HIS A 11 13.09 -5.83 -4.43
CA HIS A 11 13.67 -6.13 -5.74
C HIS A 11 14.87 -7.10 -5.61
N PRO A 12 15.08 -8.06 -6.55
CA PRO A 12 16.21 -9.01 -6.48
C PRO A 12 17.61 -8.38 -6.36
N MET A 13 17.78 -7.14 -6.85
CA MET A 13 19.02 -6.36 -6.71
C MET A 13 19.43 -6.13 -5.24
N MET A 14 18.46 -6.10 -4.31
CA MET A 14 18.75 -5.93 -2.89
C MET A 14 19.55 -7.12 -2.33
N GLU A 15 19.33 -8.34 -2.84
CA GLU A 15 20.06 -9.53 -2.39
C GLU A 15 21.33 -9.80 -3.23
N LYS A 16 21.26 -9.57 -4.55
CA LYS A 16 22.28 -10.03 -5.51
C LYS A 16 23.19 -8.92 -6.05
N GLY A 17 22.86 -7.67 -5.75
CA GLY A 17 23.56 -6.51 -6.27
C GLY A 17 25.00 -6.40 -5.77
N LYS A 18 25.83 -5.71 -6.55
CA LYS A 18 27.21 -5.39 -6.16
C LYS A 18 27.23 -4.32 -5.09
N ARG A 19 28.21 -4.40 -4.19
CA ARG A 19 28.43 -3.42 -3.12
C ARG A 19 29.71 -2.60 -3.39
N PRO A 20 29.78 -1.31 -3.00
CA PRO A 20 28.71 -0.54 -2.34
C PRO A 20 27.54 -0.27 -3.30
N VAL A 21 26.46 0.29 -2.78
CA VAL A 21 25.27 0.70 -3.52
C VAL A 21 24.97 2.17 -3.28
N ILE A 22 24.16 2.76 -4.15
CA ILE A 22 23.70 4.14 -4.06
C ILE A 22 22.18 4.15 -3.87
N SER A 23 21.73 4.79 -2.80
CA SER A 23 20.31 5.09 -2.55
C SER A 23 20.10 6.61 -2.62
N ILE A 24 19.33 7.08 -3.60
CA ILE A 24 18.94 8.49 -3.73
C ILE A 24 17.44 8.61 -3.55
N TYR A 25 17.03 9.47 -2.62
CA TYR A 25 15.64 9.82 -2.38
C TYR A 25 15.42 11.27 -2.74
N VAL A 26 14.39 11.54 -3.55
CA VAL A 26 14.03 12.88 -4.00
C VAL A 26 12.61 13.20 -3.54
N ASP A 27 12.48 14.26 -2.74
CA ASP A 27 11.22 14.93 -2.44
C ASP A 27 10.79 15.74 -3.66
N THR A 28 9.80 15.24 -4.40
CA THR A 28 9.44 15.73 -5.74
C THR A 28 8.17 16.57 -5.71
N HIS A 29 8.19 17.67 -6.47
CA HIS A 29 6.99 18.48 -6.69
C HIS A 29 6.25 18.02 -7.93
N ILE A 30 4.96 17.72 -7.82
CA ILE A 30 4.13 17.28 -8.96
C ILE A 30 3.58 18.48 -9.76
N LYS A 31 3.36 19.63 -9.10
CA LYS A 31 2.70 20.80 -9.69
C LYS A 31 3.72 21.80 -10.26
N LYS A 32 3.38 22.43 -11.38
CA LYS A 32 4.13 23.58 -11.92
C LYS A 32 3.83 24.84 -11.09
N PRO A 33 4.80 25.77 -10.90
CA PRO A 33 6.14 25.76 -11.48
C PRO A 33 7.16 24.90 -10.72
N ASP A 34 6.88 24.54 -9.47
CA ASP A 34 7.83 23.89 -8.54
C ASP A 34 8.39 22.55 -9.08
N ARG A 35 7.62 21.82 -9.90
CA ARG A 35 8.07 20.61 -10.62
C ARG A 35 9.36 20.81 -11.42
N LEU A 36 9.63 22.04 -11.89
CA LEU A 36 10.85 22.36 -12.65
C LEU A 36 12.12 22.31 -11.79
N GLU A 37 11.99 22.27 -10.46
CA GLU A 37 13.12 22.13 -9.54
C GLU A 37 13.57 20.67 -9.33
N ASN A 38 12.72 19.68 -9.64
CA ASN A 38 13.02 18.27 -9.38
C ASN A 38 14.36 17.79 -10.00
N PRO A 39 14.68 18.12 -11.27
CA PRO A 39 15.97 17.76 -11.85
C PRO A 39 17.16 18.38 -11.10
N ILE A 40 17.00 19.62 -10.61
CA ILE A 40 18.05 20.34 -9.87
C ILE A 40 18.28 19.70 -8.51
N ARG A 41 17.20 19.31 -7.81
CA ARG A 41 17.27 18.58 -6.53
C ARG A 41 18.01 17.26 -6.71
N PHE A 42 17.62 16.47 -7.70
CA PHE A 42 18.26 15.20 -8.03
C PHE A 42 19.75 15.36 -8.37
N LYS A 43 20.09 16.34 -9.22
CA LYS A 43 21.48 16.66 -9.55
C LYS A 43 22.36 16.92 -8.33
N ASN A 44 21.83 17.64 -7.34
CA ASN A 44 22.59 17.94 -6.13
C ASN A 44 22.84 16.67 -5.31
N LEU A 45 21.84 15.80 -5.17
CA LEU A 45 21.97 14.51 -4.50
C LEU A 45 22.95 13.57 -5.23
N VAL A 46 22.94 13.56 -6.56
CA VAL A 46 23.92 12.81 -7.36
C VAL A 46 25.35 13.29 -7.08
N LYS A 47 25.57 14.60 -6.94
CA LYS A 47 26.90 15.13 -6.57
C LYS A 47 27.32 14.71 -5.17
N GLU A 48 26.40 14.67 -4.22
CA GLU A 48 26.67 14.19 -2.85
C GLU A 48 27.06 12.71 -2.84
N ALA A 49 26.35 11.87 -3.62
CA ALA A 49 26.70 10.46 -3.79
C ALA A 49 28.10 10.30 -4.44
N GLN A 50 28.40 11.08 -5.49
CA GLN A 50 29.72 11.07 -6.14
C GLN A 50 30.85 11.42 -5.17
N ALA A 51 30.65 12.44 -4.33
CA ALA A 51 31.64 12.89 -3.35
C ALA A 51 31.90 11.86 -2.23
N SER A 52 30.96 10.94 -2.02
CA SER A 52 31.06 9.91 -0.98
C SER A 52 31.84 8.66 -1.41
N LEU A 53 32.04 8.46 -2.72
CA LEU A 53 32.81 7.35 -3.29
C LEU A 53 34.33 7.62 -3.27
N LYS A 54 35.12 6.58 -3.07
CA LYS A 54 36.58 6.62 -3.29
C LYS A 54 36.90 6.44 -4.78
N ASP A 55 38.06 6.92 -5.23
CA ASP A 55 38.51 6.83 -6.63
C ASP A 55 38.45 5.42 -7.25
N LYS A 56 38.68 4.36 -6.46
CA LYS A 56 38.61 2.98 -6.94
C LYS A 56 37.17 2.53 -7.16
N GLU A 57 36.27 2.84 -6.23
CA GLU A 57 34.84 2.51 -6.29
C GLU A 57 34.19 3.31 -7.42
N PHE A 58 34.48 4.61 -7.51
CA PHE A 58 33.94 5.51 -8.53
C PHE A 58 34.07 5.00 -9.97
N LYS A 59 35.13 4.24 -10.28
CA LYS A 59 35.31 3.65 -11.62
C LYS A 59 34.23 2.65 -12.00
N GLY A 60 33.71 1.88 -11.05
CA GLY A 60 32.60 0.93 -11.26
C GLY A 60 31.27 1.62 -11.55
N PHE A 61 31.08 2.84 -11.02
CA PHE A 61 29.84 3.61 -11.14
C PHE A 61 29.76 4.57 -12.34
N ARG A 62 30.74 4.55 -13.25
CA ARG A 62 30.77 5.48 -14.39
C ARG A 62 29.50 5.41 -15.26
N ASP A 63 29.02 4.19 -15.50
CA ASP A 63 27.82 3.99 -16.32
C ASP A 63 26.57 4.44 -15.57
N LEU A 64 26.49 4.21 -14.25
CA LEU A 64 25.39 4.70 -13.41
C LEU A 64 25.36 6.24 -13.36
N PHE A 65 26.50 6.90 -13.20
CA PHE A 65 26.54 8.38 -13.21
C PHE A 65 26.24 8.99 -14.58
N SER A 66 26.56 8.27 -15.66
CA SER A 66 26.16 8.67 -17.01
C SER A 66 24.64 8.58 -17.16
N LEU A 67 24.04 7.47 -16.68
CA LEU A 67 22.59 7.30 -16.62
C LEU A 67 21.90 8.38 -15.78
N PHE A 68 22.43 8.71 -14.60
CA PHE A 68 21.87 9.79 -13.78
C PHE A 68 21.90 11.15 -14.49
N LYS A 69 22.93 11.42 -15.30
CA LYS A 69 22.96 12.64 -16.11
C LYS A 69 21.90 12.63 -17.20
N GLU A 70 21.67 11.49 -17.86
CA GLU A 70 20.60 11.33 -18.84
C GLU A 70 19.22 11.53 -18.19
N MET A 71 19.00 10.98 -16.99
CA MET A 71 17.77 11.17 -16.20
C MET A 71 17.55 12.63 -15.77
N GLU A 72 18.61 13.39 -15.46
CA GLU A 72 18.52 14.83 -15.17
C GLU A 72 17.90 15.59 -16.35
N GLU A 73 18.24 15.21 -17.58
CA GLU A 73 17.83 15.90 -18.81
C GLU A 73 16.51 15.34 -19.41
N ASP A 74 15.99 14.22 -18.89
CA ASP A 74 14.78 13.57 -19.37
C ASP A 74 13.49 14.22 -18.83
N ALA A 75 12.87 15.07 -19.63
CA ALA A 75 11.61 15.72 -19.29
C ALA A 75 10.44 14.74 -19.07
N LEU A 76 10.41 13.59 -19.77
CA LEU A 76 9.34 12.59 -19.63
C LEU A 76 9.46 11.84 -18.30
N PHE A 77 10.69 11.54 -17.87
CA PHE A 77 10.95 10.98 -16.55
C PHE A 77 10.36 11.86 -15.44
N TRP A 78 10.65 13.16 -15.47
CA TRP A 78 10.17 14.12 -14.45
C TRP A 78 8.69 14.49 -14.58
N GLU A 79 8.11 14.37 -15.77
CA GLU A 79 6.66 14.52 -15.95
C GLU A 79 5.87 13.43 -15.21
N GLY A 80 6.44 12.22 -15.12
CA GLY A 80 5.85 11.10 -14.41
C GLY A 80 6.17 11.02 -12.91
N ALA A 81 6.71 12.08 -12.29
CA ALA A 81 7.04 12.08 -10.86
C ALA A 81 5.79 12.02 -9.97
N THR A 82 5.90 11.33 -8.84
CA THR A 82 4.89 11.26 -7.75
C THR A 82 5.27 12.22 -6.62
N GLU A 83 4.78 12.02 -5.39
CA GLU A 83 5.15 12.84 -4.22
C GLU A 83 6.65 12.69 -3.90
N SER A 84 7.21 11.51 -4.09
CA SER A 84 8.66 11.30 -4.01
C SER A 84 9.14 10.19 -4.94
N MET A 85 10.45 10.11 -5.14
CA MET A 85 11.09 9.03 -5.92
C MET A 85 12.29 8.46 -5.16
N ALA A 86 12.43 7.13 -5.18
CA ALA A 86 13.64 6.45 -4.74
C ALA A 86 14.35 5.86 -5.95
N ILE A 87 15.59 6.30 -6.18
CA ILE A 87 16.48 5.81 -7.23
C ILE A 87 17.57 5.00 -6.54
N LEU A 88 17.56 3.69 -6.74
CA LEU A 88 18.51 2.75 -6.17
C LEU A 88 19.39 2.20 -7.29
N GLY A 89 20.71 2.13 -7.09
CA GLY A 89 21.59 1.53 -8.10
C GLY A 89 22.89 0.97 -7.55
N ASP A 90 23.46 0.03 -8.27
CA ASP A 90 24.80 -0.50 -8.09
C ASP A 90 25.64 -0.33 -9.38
N GLU A 91 26.74 -1.08 -9.53
CA GLU A 91 27.59 -1.03 -10.72
C GLU A 91 26.92 -1.60 -11.99
N GLU A 92 25.83 -2.37 -11.88
CA GLU A 92 25.21 -3.13 -12.96
C GLU A 92 23.76 -2.75 -13.25
N GLU A 93 23.01 -2.37 -12.22
CA GLU A 93 21.57 -2.15 -12.30
C GLU A 93 21.14 -0.84 -11.60
N CYS A 94 20.05 -0.26 -12.12
CA CYS A 94 19.41 0.93 -11.55
C CYS A 94 17.89 0.72 -11.58
N ILE A 95 17.24 0.90 -10.43
CA ILE A 95 15.78 0.81 -10.30
C ILE A 95 15.21 2.08 -9.69
N VAL A 96 13.96 2.37 -10.04
CA VAL A 96 13.24 3.56 -9.59
C VAL A 96 11.89 3.16 -9.01
N TYR A 97 11.68 3.49 -7.73
CA TYR A 97 10.37 3.46 -7.10
C TYR A 97 9.74 4.86 -7.14
N LYS A 98 8.50 4.92 -7.60
CA LYS A 98 7.64 6.12 -7.48
C LYS A 98 6.84 5.99 -6.19
N LEU A 99 7.12 6.86 -5.23
CA LEU A 99 6.53 6.81 -3.90
C LEU A 99 5.35 7.81 -3.84
N PRO A 100 4.15 7.36 -3.45
CA PRO A 100 2.98 8.22 -3.21
C PRO A 100 3.04 8.95 -1.86
N VAL A 101 4.20 8.98 -1.19
CA VAL A 101 4.39 9.63 0.10
C VAL A 101 5.61 10.53 0.03
N ASN A 102 5.59 11.62 0.79
CA ASN A 102 6.76 12.50 0.91
C ASN A 102 7.84 11.83 1.75
N VAL A 103 9.07 11.82 1.23
CA VAL A 103 10.26 11.34 1.93
C VAL A 103 11.31 12.43 1.98
N LYS A 104 12.20 12.39 2.96
CA LYS A 104 13.31 13.34 3.04
C LYS A 104 14.28 13.13 1.87
N SER A 105 14.61 14.22 1.17
CA SER A 105 15.68 14.19 0.16
C SER A 105 17.03 13.86 0.78
N LEU A 106 17.69 12.82 0.28
CA LEU A 106 19.02 12.38 0.74
C LEU A 106 19.70 11.46 -0.27
N ALA A 107 21.02 11.35 -0.16
CA ALA A 107 21.83 10.39 -0.90
C ALA A 107 22.72 9.61 0.08
N ILE A 108 22.72 8.28 -0.04
CA ILE A 108 23.52 7.38 0.80
C ILE A 108 24.33 6.46 -0.12
N VAL A 109 25.59 6.22 0.25
CA VAL A 109 26.46 5.24 -0.41
C VAL A 109 26.95 4.24 0.64
N SER A 110 26.45 3.01 0.63
CA SER A 110 26.70 2.02 1.69
C SER A 110 26.80 0.59 1.16
N ASP A 111 27.07 -0.39 2.02
CA ASP A 111 27.10 -1.81 1.66
C ASP A 111 25.70 -2.48 1.63
N SER A 112 24.65 -1.70 1.82
CA SER A 112 23.22 -2.08 1.76
C SER A 112 22.41 -0.89 1.25
N TYR A 113 21.23 -1.14 0.71
CA TYR A 113 20.31 -0.08 0.34
C TYR A 113 19.64 0.49 1.59
N TYR A 114 19.54 1.82 1.66
CA TYR A 114 18.58 2.46 2.55
C TYR A 114 17.18 2.11 2.03
N ILE A 115 16.37 1.35 2.78
CA ILE A 115 15.08 0.80 2.34
C ILE A 115 13.89 1.20 3.23
N LYS A 116 14.13 1.69 4.45
CA LYS A 116 13.08 2.18 5.36
C LYS A 116 12.01 3.07 4.70
N PRO A 117 12.35 4.09 3.88
CA PRO A 117 11.31 4.93 3.27
C PRO A 117 10.47 4.18 2.22
N ILE A 118 11.05 3.21 1.53
CA ILE A 118 10.32 2.37 0.57
C ILE A 118 9.39 1.44 1.33
N LEU A 119 9.91 0.73 2.34
CA LEU A 119 9.11 -0.14 3.22
C LEU A 119 7.91 0.61 3.81
N ARG A 120 8.15 1.81 4.36
CA ARG A 120 7.08 2.67 4.87
C ARG A 120 6.06 3.00 3.79
N SER A 121 6.50 3.37 2.59
CA SER A 121 5.60 3.64 1.47
C SER A 121 4.75 2.44 1.05
N PHE A 122 5.25 1.21 1.18
CA PHE A 122 4.49 -0.03 0.89
C PHE A 122 3.58 -0.45 2.06
N GLN A 123 3.82 0.05 3.27
CA GLN A 123 3.03 -0.22 4.48
C GLN A 123 1.97 0.83 4.75
N SER A 124 2.20 2.08 4.33
CA SER A 124 1.18 3.13 4.34
C SER A 124 -0.02 2.61 3.55
N TYR A 125 -1.20 2.64 4.17
CA TYR A 125 -2.45 2.22 3.52
C TYR A 125 -2.60 3.05 2.25
N GLY A 126 -2.25 2.38 1.14
CA GLY A 126 -2.25 2.96 -0.19
C GLY A 126 -3.67 3.22 -0.66
N HIS A 127 -3.77 3.64 -1.92
CA HIS A 127 -5.02 3.84 -2.64
C HIS A 127 -6.05 2.76 -2.27
N TYR A 128 -7.24 3.20 -1.85
CA TYR A 128 -8.42 2.37 -1.61
C TYR A 128 -9.55 2.81 -2.52
N HIS A 129 -10.40 1.85 -2.88
CA HIS A 129 -11.62 2.14 -3.58
C HIS A 129 -12.78 2.27 -2.60
N VAL A 130 -13.71 3.16 -2.92
CA VAL A 130 -14.93 3.38 -2.15
C VAL A 130 -16.11 3.14 -3.06
N LEU A 131 -16.89 2.10 -2.77
CA LEU A 131 -18.13 1.77 -3.47
C LEU A 131 -19.30 2.37 -2.71
N GLY A 132 -19.86 3.45 -3.24
CA GLY A 132 -21.18 3.95 -2.86
C GLY A 132 -22.25 3.11 -3.53
N LEU A 133 -23.02 2.34 -2.77
CA LEU A 133 -24.05 1.45 -3.31
C LEU A 133 -25.43 1.87 -2.82
N ASN A 134 -26.36 2.05 -3.76
CA ASN A 134 -27.76 2.28 -3.48
C ASN A 134 -28.63 1.17 -4.06
N TRP A 135 -29.95 1.32 -3.95
CA TRP A 135 -30.91 0.35 -4.44
C TRP A 135 -30.79 0.08 -5.95
N ASP A 136 -30.66 1.13 -6.76
CA ASP A 136 -30.71 1.08 -8.23
C ASP A 136 -29.49 1.70 -8.92
N ASN A 137 -28.50 2.17 -8.18
CA ASN A 137 -27.26 2.69 -8.75
C ASN A 137 -26.05 2.40 -7.85
N PHE A 138 -24.87 2.62 -8.39
CA PHE A 138 -23.65 2.74 -7.60
C PHE A 138 -22.74 3.83 -8.16
N ILE A 139 -21.87 4.32 -7.29
CA ILE A 139 -20.79 5.25 -7.61
C ILE A 139 -19.49 4.71 -7.04
N LEU A 140 -18.39 4.97 -7.75
CA LEU A 140 -17.06 4.48 -7.36
C LEU A 140 -16.12 5.66 -7.18
N PHE A 141 -15.28 5.58 -6.16
CA PHE A 141 -14.20 6.53 -5.92
C PHE A 141 -12.88 5.81 -5.69
N GLU A 142 -11.80 6.50 -6.03
CA GLU A 142 -10.45 6.22 -5.55
C GLU A 142 -10.13 7.20 -4.42
N ALA A 143 -9.48 6.75 -3.36
CA ALA A 143 -9.07 7.59 -2.27
C ALA A 143 -7.72 7.16 -1.68
N ASP A 144 -7.02 8.11 -1.08
CA ASP A 144 -5.75 7.95 -0.40
C ASP A 144 -5.70 8.91 0.80
N GLN A 145 -4.52 9.09 1.41
CA GLN A 145 -4.34 10.00 2.54
C GLN A 145 -4.49 11.50 2.20
N TYR A 146 -4.61 11.86 0.91
CA TYR A 146 -4.68 13.24 0.43
C TYR A 146 -6.07 13.60 -0.09
N GLY A 147 -6.87 12.64 -0.50
CA GLY A 147 -8.22 12.92 -0.96
C GLY A 147 -9.00 11.70 -1.43
N ILE A 148 -10.17 12.00 -2.01
CA ILE A 148 -11.06 11.07 -2.67
C ILE A 148 -11.40 11.65 -4.05
N TYR A 149 -11.55 10.83 -5.07
CA TYR A 149 -11.77 11.24 -6.45
C TYR A 149 -12.75 10.27 -7.12
N PRO A 150 -13.82 10.77 -7.77
CA PRO A 150 -14.77 9.89 -8.43
C PRO A 150 -14.10 9.19 -9.63
N ILE A 151 -14.37 7.90 -9.77
CA ILE A 151 -14.03 7.11 -10.95
C ILE A 151 -15.25 7.14 -11.87
N PRO A 152 -15.16 7.69 -13.09
CA PRO A 152 -16.26 7.65 -14.04
C PRO A 152 -16.62 6.20 -14.41
N VAL A 153 -17.89 5.84 -14.25
CA VAL A 153 -18.46 4.56 -14.68
C VAL A 153 -19.61 4.85 -15.64
N ASP A 154 -19.68 4.12 -16.76
CA ASP A 154 -20.77 4.27 -17.72
C ASP A 154 -22.12 3.95 -17.06
N GLU A 155 -23.16 4.73 -17.37
CA GLU A 155 -24.50 4.56 -16.81
C GLU A 155 -25.11 3.17 -17.08
N LYS A 156 -24.69 2.53 -18.19
CA LYS A 156 -25.08 1.16 -18.56
C LYS A 156 -24.67 0.11 -17.53
N ASP A 157 -23.58 0.37 -16.80
CA ASP A 157 -23.06 -0.51 -15.75
C ASP A 157 -23.43 0.05 -14.36
N ALA A 158 -23.41 1.37 -14.20
CA ALA A 158 -23.64 2.06 -12.94
C ALA A 158 -25.09 2.03 -12.43
N THR A 159 -26.07 1.69 -13.27
CA THR A 159 -27.50 1.74 -12.91
C THR A 159 -28.21 0.41 -13.19
N MET A 160 -29.21 0.10 -12.37
CA MET A 160 -30.06 -1.08 -12.55
C MET A 160 -30.80 -1.05 -13.88
N GLU A 161 -31.20 0.13 -14.36
CA GLU A 161 -31.82 0.27 -15.67
C GLU A 161 -30.84 -0.03 -16.81
N GLY A 162 -29.61 0.47 -16.70
CA GLY A 162 -28.54 0.16 -17.65
C GLY A 162 -28.24 -1.35 -17.71
N VAL A 163 -28.16 -1.99 -16.54
CA VAL A 163 -27.75 -3.40 -16.40
C VAL A 163 -28.86 -4.36 -16.81
N LEU A 164 -30.10 -4.11 -16.38
CA LEU A 164 -31.23 -5.03 -16.61
C LEU A 164 -32.03 -4.66 -17.87
N GLY A 165 -31.96 -3.42 -18.35
CA GLY A 165 -32.73 -2.95 -19.49
C GLY A 165 -34.22 -3.28 -19.38
N THR A 166 -34.75 -3.96 -20.39
CA THR A 166 -36.15 -4.45 -20.45
C THR A 166 -36.41 -5.72 -19.65
N GLU A 167 -35.39 -6.35 -19.06
CA GLU A 167 -35.53 -7.54 -18.21
C GLU A 167 -35.89 -7.20 -16.75
N LYS A 168 -36.21 -5.94 -16.44
CA LYS A 168 -36.90 -5.60 -15.19
C LYS A 168 -38.18 -6.43 -15.09
N THR A 169 -38.33 -7.14 -13.99
CA THR A 169 -39.49 -8.02 -13.80
C THR A 169 -40.73 -7.12 -13.71
N ALA A 170 -41.66 -7.25 -14.66
CA ALA A 170 -42.82 -6.37 -14.73
C ALA A 170 -43.80 -6.71 -13.60
N PRO A 171 -44.24 -5.73 -12.78
CA PRO A 171 -45.12 -6.00 -11.65
C PRO A 171 -46.38 -6.71 -12.13
N HIS A 172 -46.50 -8.00 -11.81
CA HIS A 172 -47.70 -8.77 -12.10
C HIS A 172 -48.87 -8.25 -11.24
N LEU A 173 -49.58 -7.24 -11.75
CA LEU A 173 -50.93 -6.88 -11.31
C LEU A 173 -51.89 -7.95 -11.83
N SER A 174 -52.04 -9.04 -11.10
CA SER A 174 -53.09 -10.02 -11.37
C SER A 174 -54.46 -9.41 -11.06
N VAL A 175 -55.09 -8.76 -12.05
CA VAL A 175 -56.53 -8.50 -12.04
C VAL A 175 -57.20 -9.72 -12.64
N ALA A 176 -57.69 -10.62 -11.80
CA ALA A 176 -58.56 -11.71 -12.20
C ALA A 176 -59.95 -11.49 -11.59
N SER A 177 -60.85 -10.91 -12.37
CA SER A 177 -62.30 -11.05 -12.17
C SER A 177 -62.80 -12.12 -13.12
N ILE A 178 -63.05 -13.33 -12.61
CA ILE A 178 -64.03 -14.30 -13.12
C ILE A 178 -64.39 -15.18 -11.90
N GLY A 179 -65.68 -15.26 -11.59
CA GLY A 179 -66.20 -15.96 -10.42
C GLY A 179 -66.20 -17.48 -10.56
N GLY A 180 -66.35 -18.14 -9.41
CA GLY A 180 -66.83 -19.52 -9.32
C GLY A 180 -65.80 -20.55 -8.88
N ASP A 181 -65.80 -20.78 -7.56
CA ASP A 181 -65.45 -22.00 -6.84
C ASP A 181 -63.98 -22.43 -6.68
N GLN A 182 -63.75 -23.05 -5.53
CA GLN A 182 -62.51 -23.17 -4.76
C GLN A 182 -61.23 -23.56 -5.54
N SER A 183 -60.23 -22.68 -5.46
CA SER A 183 -58.83 -23.10 -5.35
C SER A 183 -58.06 -22.11 -4.45
N MET A 184 -57.58 -22.61 -3.31
CA MET A 184 -56.67 -21.85 -2.45
C MET A 184 -55.29 -21.82 -3.10
N TYR A 185 -55.00 -20.74 -3.83
CA TYR A 185 -53.63 -20.37 -4.19
C TYR A 185 -53.18 -19.23 -3.26
N HIS A 186 -52.18 -19.52 -2.43
CA HIS A 186 -51.46 -18.52 -1.63
C HIS A 186 -50.68 -17.59 -2.57
N GLY A 187 -51.32 -16.51 -3.02
CA GLY A 187 -50.65 -15.40 -3.70
C GLY A 187 -50.35 -14.27 -2.72
N HIS A 188 -49.11 -14.18 -2.23
CA HIS A 188 -48.64 -13.07 -1.37
C HIS A 188 -47.27 -12.48 -1.80
N GLY A 189 -46.82 -12.68 -3.04
CA GLY A 189 -45.45 -12.32 -3.48
C GLY A 189 -45.27 -11.41 -4.70
N GLY A 190 -46.32 -10.82 -5.28
CA GLY A 190 -46.31 -10.37 -6.68
C GLY A 190 -45.32 -9.24 -7.07
N ALA A 191 -45.06 -8.22 -6.24
CA ALA A 191 -44.26 -7.05 -6.68
C ALA A 191 -43.05 -6.74 -5.78
N LYS A 192 -43.10 -7.12 -4.49
CA LYS A 192 -41.97 -6.95 -3.57
C LYS A 192 -40.88 -7.99 -3.82
N ASP A 193 -41.26 -9.22 -4.18
CA ASP A 193 -40.28 -10.27 -4.44
C ASP A 193 -39.59 -10.05 -5.78
N GLU A 194 -40.31 -9.58 -6.80
CA GLU A 194 -39.75 -9.19 -8.11
C GLU A 194 -38.71 -8.08 -7.99
N ARG A 195 -39.01 -7.01 -7.22
CA ARG A 195 -38.06 -5.93 -6.97
C ARG A 195 -36.79 -6.41 -6.26
N LYS A 196 -36.91 -7.36 -5.32
CA LYS A 196 -35.75 -7.95 -4.65
C LYS A 196 -34.92 -8.80 -5.60
N VAL A 197 -35.55 -9.54 -6.51
CA VAL A 197 -34.83 -10.31 -7.54
C VAL A 197 -34.03 -9.39 -8.46
N ASP A 198 -34.62 -8.28 -8.90
CA ASP A 198 -33.92 -7.31 -9.75
C ASP A 198 -32.77 -6.63 -8.99
N GLN A 199 -32.97 -6.30 -7.71
CA GLN A 199 -31.89 -5.80 -6.85
C GLN A 199 -30.75 -6.82 -6.71
N GLU A 200 -31.06 -8.09 -6.47
CA GLU A 200 -30.04 -9.14 -6.33
C GLU A 200 -29.23 -9.28 -7.63
N LYS A 201 -29.89 -9.28 -8.79
CA LYS A 201 -29.22 -9.30 -10.10
C LYS A 201 -28.31 -8.09 -10.27
N PHE A 202 -28.79 -6.89 -9.92
CA PHE A 202 -27.99 -5.67 -9.98
C PHE A 202 -26.78 -5.75 -9.05
N PHE A 203 -26.95 -6.14 -7.79
CA PHE A 203 -25.84 -6.28 -6.84
C PHE A 203 -24.80 -7.32 -7.28
N ARG A 204 -25.24 -8.44 -7.88
CA ARG A 204 -24.32 -9.42 -8.48
C ARG A 204 -23.54 -8.85 -9.66
N HIS A 205 -24.18 -8.01 -10.48
CA HIS A 205 -23.49 -7.29 -11.55
C HIS A 205 -22.46 -6.33 -10.96
N VAL A 206 -22.84 -5.49 -9.99
CA VAL A 206 -21.91 -4.54 -9.33
C VAL A 206 -20.71 -5.27 -8.74
N ASP A 207 -20.92 -6.37 -8.01
CA ASP A 207 -19.83 -7.19 -7.46
C ASP A 207 -18.87 -7.68 -8.55
N ALA A 208 -19.39 -8.30 -9.61
CA ALA A 208 -18.58 -8.81 -10.70
C ALA A 208 -17.83 -7.69 -11.44
N PHE A 209 -18.50 -6.57 -11.72
CA PHE A 209 -17.92 -5.42 -12.40
C PHE A 209 -16.79 -4.82 -11.57
N VAL A 210 -17.03 -4.51 -10.30
CA VAL A 210 -16.01 -3.91 -9.40
C VAL A 210 -14.86 -4.87 -9.18
N LEU A 211 -15.13 -6.17 -9.00
CA LEU A 211 -14.10 -7.18 -8.79
C LEU A 211 -13.17 -7.33 -10.00
N GLU A 212 -13.73 -7.47 -11.21
CA GLU A 212 -12.94 -7.73 -12.42
C GLU A 212 -12.24 -6.48 -12.95
N GLN A 213 -12.90 -5.31 -12.93
CA GLN A 213 -12.37 -4.09 -13.53
C GLN A 213 -11.45 -3.29 -12.59
N PHE A 214 -11.62 -3.43 -11.27
CA PHE A 214 -10.91 -2.59 -10.30
C PHE A 214 -10.16 -3.41 -9.26
N SER A 215 -10.86 -4.23 -8.47
CA SER A 215 -10.24 -4.87 -7.30
C SER A 215 -9.15 -5.88 -7.68
N LYS A 216 -9.34 -6.72 -8.70
CA LYS A 216 -8.30 -7.66 -9.16
C LYS A 216 -7.11 -6.97 -9.85
N LEU A 217 -7.38 -5.92 -10.62
CA LEU A 217 -6.36 -5.22 -11.38
C LEU A 217 -5.36 -4.51 -10.46
N HIS A 218 -5.87 -3.89 -9.40
CA HIS A 218 -5.06 -3.07 -8.50
C HIS A 218 -4.75 -3.74 -7.15
N LYS A 219 -5.40 -4.87 -6.83
CA LYS A 219 -5.34 -5.56 -5.52
C LYS A 219 -5.65 -4.60 -4.35
N THR A 220 -6.52 -3.64 -4.62
CA THR A 220 -6.82 -2.49 -3.77
C THR A 220 -7.97 -2.80 -2.82
N PRO A 221 -7.86 -2.49 -1.51
CA PRO A 221 -8.96 -2.59 -0.57
C PRO A 221 -10.20 -1.81 -1.04
N LEU A 222 -11.39 -2.38 -0.81
CA LEU A 222 -12.67 -1.78 -1.19
C LEU A 222 -13.52 -1.52 0.05
N ILE A 223 -13.96 -0.27 0.23
CA ILE A 223 -14.83 0.18 1.33
C ILE A 223 -16.25 0.33 0.80
N LEU A 224 -17.23 -0.28 1.47
CA LEU A 224 -18.64 -0.15 1.09
C LEU A 224 -19.31 0.97 1.87
N VAL A 225 -19.98 1.88 1.16
CA VAL A 225 -20.79 2.98 1.69
C VAL A 225 -22.21 2.79 1.21
N SER A 226 -23.10 2.44 2.13
CA SER A 226 -24.48 2.12 1.80
C SER A 226 -25.30 2.00 3.08
N PRO A 227 -26.63 2.23 3.04
CA PRO A 227 -27.51 1.90 4.16
C PRO A 227 -27.36 0.45 4.64
N ASP A 228 -27.59 0.20 5.94
CA ASP A 228 -27.33 -1.09 6.59
C ASP A 228 -28.04 -2.28 5.90
N GLU A 229 -29.28 -2.08 5.45
CA GLU A 229 -30.05 -3.09 4.71
C GLU A 229 -29.34 -3.52 3.42
N HIS A 230 -28.85 -2.56 2.64
CA HIS A 230 -28.20 -2.83 1.35
C HIS A 230 -26.81 -3.44 1.54
N GLN A 231 -26.06 -3.00 2.55
CA GLN A 231 -24.80 -3.66 2.90
C GLN A 231 -24.99 -5.12 3.27
N GLY A 232 -26.01 -5.42 4.09
CA GLY A 232 -26.32 -6.77 4.49
C GLY A 232 -26.60 -7.69 3.30
N GLU A 233 -27.38 -7.24 2.33
CA GLU A 233 -27.66 -8.02 1.12
C GLU A 233 -26.43 -8.13 0.19
N PHE A 234 -25.72 -7.02 -0.05
CA PHE A 234 -24.53 -7.05 -0.91
C PHE A 234 -23.44 -7.98 -0.36
N ARG A 235 -23.19 -7.96 0.97
CA ARG A 235 -22.19 -8.81 1.63
C ARG A 235 -22.51 -10.31 1.56
N LYS A 236 -23.78 -10.71 1.38
CA LYS A 236 -24.15 -12.12 1.15
C LYS A 236 -23.84 -12.59 -0.27
N LEU A 237 -23.77 -11.66 -1.22
CA LEU A 237 -23.65 -11.93 -2.65
C LEU A 237 -22.22 -11.78 -3.15
N THR A 238 -21.47 -10.85 -2.55
CA THR A 238 -20.15 -10.45 -2.99
C THR A 238 -19.15 -11.60 -2.97
N LYS A 239 -18.35 -11.70 -4.03
CA LYS A 239 -17.17 -12.58 -4.11
C LYS A 239 -15.87 -11.79 -4.05
N ASN A 240 -15.97 -10.49 -3.75
CA ASN A 240 -14.84 -9.59 -3.74
C ASN A 240 -14.06 -9.73 -2.42
N ASN A 241 -12.99 -10.51 -2.44
CA ASN A 241 -12.12 -10.73 -1.28
C ASN A 241 -11.33 -9.48 -0.84
N TYR A 242 -11.40 -8.39 -1.60
CA TYR A 242 -10.81 -7.10 -1.23
C TYR A 242 -11.80 -6.19 -0.49
N LEU A 243 -13.08 -6.58 -0.38
CA LEU A 243 -14.08 -5.86 0.40
C LEU A 243 -13.73 -5.94 1.88
N ILE A 244 -13.46 -4.78 2.50
CA ILE A 244 -13.18 -4.73 3.93
C ILE A 244 -14.47 -4.98 4.75
N GLU A 245 -14.31 -5.61 5.90
CA GLU A 245 -15.43 -5.93 6.79
C GLU A 245 -16.11 -4.66 7.32
N ALA A 246 -15.31 -3.66 7.70
CA ALA A 246 -15.81 -2.35 8.12
C ALA A 246 -16.40 -1.59 6.92
N GLY A 247 -17.57 -0.99 7.08
CA GLY A 247 -18.25 -0.22 6.05
C GLY A 247 -18.98 0.98 6.63
N ILE A 248 -19.33 1.95 5.79
CA ILE A 248 -19.99 3.19 6.22
C ILE A 248 -21.49 3.05 6.00
N LYS A 249 -22.24 2.88 7.09
CA LYS A 249 -23.69 2.60 7.08
C LYS A 249 -24.54 3.84 6.86
N ILE A 250 -24.28 4.56 5.77
CA ILE A 250 -24.94 5.82 5.41
C ILE A 250 -25.24 5.78 3.91
N ASP A 251 -26.34 6.43 3.51
CA ASP A 251 -26.64 6.69 2.11
C ASP A 251 -25.53 7.57 1.50
N VAL A 252 -24.89 7.08 0.45
CA VAL A 252 -23.78 7.79 -0.18
C VAL A 252 -24.23 9.12 -0.79
N ASP A 253 -25.48 9.22 -1.24
CA ASP A 253 -26.04 10.45 -1.84
C ASP A 253 -26.29 11.54 -0.79
N SER A 254 -26.32 11.18 0.49
CA SER A 254 -26.44 12.13 1.60
C SER A 254 -25.12 12.78 2.02
N LEU A 255 -23.99 12.31 1.49
CA LEU A 255 -22.66 12.77 1.86
C LEU A 255 -22.07 13.65 0.75
N ASP A 256 -21.57 14.82 1.14
CA ASP A 256 -20.66 15.56 0.26
C ASP A 256 -19.28 14.87 0.22
N LYS A 257 -18.49 15.26 -0.77
CA LYS A 257 -17.15 14.70 -1.00
C LYS A 257 -16.25 14.77 0.23
N LYS A 258 -16.34 15.86 0.99
CA LYS A 258 -15.51 16.09 2.19
C LYS A 258 -15.93 15.16 3.32
N SER A 259 -17.22 15.06 3.58
CA SER A 259 -17.80 14.21 4.64
C SER A 259 -17.61 12.72 4.33
N LEU A 260 -17.71 12.33 3.06
CA LEU A 260 -17.40 10.98 2.61
C LEU A 260 -15.93 10.64 2.88
N TYR A 261 -15.02 11.55 2.53
CA TYR A 261 -13.59 11.40 2.78
C TYR A 261 -13.28 11.23 4.26
N GLU A 262 -13.80 12.11 5.12
CA GLU A 262 -13.59 12.04 6.58
C GLU A 262 -14.04 10.69 7.15
N LYS A 263 -15.21 10.19 6.74
CA LYS A 263 -15.71 8.88 7.20
C LYS A 263 -14.88 7.70 6.70
N VAL A 264 -14.39 7.79 5.47
CA VAL A 264 -13.46 6.80 4.91
C VAL A 264 -12.16 6.78 5.69
N GLN A 265 -11.62 7.96 6.04
CA GLN A 265 -10.44 8.07 6.89
C GLN A 265 -10.67 7.46 8.28
N ASP A 266 -11.83 7.69 8.89
CA ASP A 266 -12.16 7.10 10.20
C ASP A 266 -12.12 5.56 10.13
N VAL A 267 -12.74 4.96 9.10
CA VAL A 267 -12.73 3.50 8.90
C VAL A 267 -11.31 2.97 8.72
N MET A 268 -10.50 3.62 7.90
CA MET A 268 -9.11 3.20 7.66
C MET A 268 -8.24 3.35 8.91
N GLN A 269 -8.43 4.42 9.69
CA GLN A 269 -7.75 4.60 10.96
C GLN A 269 -8.13 3.54 11.99
N GLU A 270 -9.40 3.14 12.06
CA GLU A 270 -9.84 2.07 12.93
C GLU A 270 -9.24 0.71 12.53
N LEU A 271 -9.24 0.41 11.23
CA LEU A 271 -8.62 -0.81 10.70
C LEU A 271 -7.13 -0.86 11.04
N PHE A 272 -6.42 0.24 10.80
CA PHE A 272 -5.00 0.35 11.15
C PHE A 272 -4.76 0.15 12.65
N LYS A 273 -5.55 0.80 13.51
CA LYS A 273 -5.43 0.64 14.97
C LYS A 273 -5.67 -0.80 15.40
N LYS A 274 -6.62 -1.50 14.77
CA LYS A 274 -6.90 -2.91 15.03
C LYS A 274 -5.72 -3.79 14.63
N GLU A 275 -5.21 -3.66 13.41
CA GLU A 275 -4.06 -4.43 12.92
C GLU A 275 -2.80 -4.16 13.75
N LEU A 276 -2.56 -2.90 14.12
CA LEU A 276 -1.46 -2.53 14.99
C LEU A 276 -1.60 -3.18 16.38
N LYS A 277 -2.80 -3.14 16.96
CA LYS A 277 -3.06 -3.78 18.25
C LYS A 277 -2.84 -5.30 18.19
N GLU A 278 -3.35 -5.98 17.16
CA GLU A 278 -3.13 -7.41 16.98
C GLU A 278 -1.64 -7.73 16.87
N ARG A 279 -0.85 -6.91 16.18
CA ARG A 279 0.61 -7.03 16.12
C ARG A 279 1.27 -6.82 17.49
N MET A 280 0.83 -5.84 18.28
CA MET A 280 1.33 -5.62 19.63
C MET A 280 0.99 -6.78 20.59
N ASP A 281 -0.22 -7.32 20.49
CA ASP A 281 -0.66 -8.47 21.28
C ASP A 281 0.16 -9.72 20.90
N ASN A 282 0.36 -9.96 19.60
CA ASN A 282 1.22 -11.03 19.09
C ASN A 282 2.66 -10.91 19.58
N PHE A 283 3.24 -9.70 19.53
CA PHE A 283 4.59 -9.47 20.09
C PHE A 283 4.63 -9.76 21.58
N SER A 284 3.65 -9.27 22.35
CA SER A 284 3.60 -9.46 23.81
C SER A 284 3.53 -10.94 24.18
N GLU A 285 2.72 -11.72 23.47
CA GLU A 285 2.64 -13.17 23.66
C GLU A 285 3.95 -13.87 23.27
N ALA A 286 4.55 -13.50 22.15
CA ALA A 286 5.81 -14.07 21.69
C ALA A 286 6.95 -13.80 22.67
N HIS A 287 7.07 -12.55 23.13
CA HIS A 287 8.06 -12.13 24.12
C HIS A 287 7.91 -12.89 25.44
N ALA A 288 6.68 -13.11 25.91
CA ALA A 288 6.42 -13.89 27.13
C ALA A 288 6.80 -15.39 27.00
N LYS A 289 6.96 -15.90 25.78
CA LYS A 289 7.33 -17.28 25.46
C LYS A 289 8.78 -17.44 25.00
N ASP A 290 9.62 -16.40 25.17
CA ASP A 290 10.99 -16.34 24.63
C ASP A 290 11.06 -16.50 23.09
N LEU A 291 9.94 -16.25 22.40
CA LEU A 291 9.79 -16.22 20.94
C LEU A 291 9.72 -14.79 20.40
N GLY A 292 10.13 -13.80 21.19
CA GLY A 292 10.23 -12.41 20.78
C GLY A 292 11.24 -11.67 21.66
N SER A 293 11.79 -10.58 21.14
CA SER A 293 12.77 -9.76 21.85
C SER A 293 12.71 -8.31 21.35
N ASP A 294 13.13 -7.38 22.19
CA ASP A 294 13.40 -5.98 21.84
C ASP A 294 14.88 -5.59 22.06
N ASP A 295 15.73 -6.58 22.33
CA ASP A 295 17.18 -6.43 22.49
C ASP A 295 17.93 -6.62 21.17
N ARG A 296 18.73 -5.62 20.79
CA ARG A 296 19.47 -5.61 19.51
C ARG A 296 20.41 -6.80 19.33
N VAL A 297 21.06 -7.27 20.40
CA VAL A 297 22.03 -8.37 20.31
C VAL A 297 21.29 -9.70 20.13
N GLN A 298 20.21 -9.92 20.87
CA GLN A 298 19.37 -11.11 20.71
C GLN A 298 18.74 -11.16 19.31
N ILE A 299 18.18 -10.03 18.85
CA ILE A 299 17.58 -9.93 17.52
C ILE A 299 18.63 -10.13 16.42
N GLY A 300 19.81 -9.52 16.54
CA GLY A 300 20.90 -9.73 15.59
C GLY A 300 21.28 -11.21 15.42
N ARG A 301 21.38 -11.95 16.53
CA ARG A 301 21.62 -13.41 16.49
C ARG A 301 20.46 -14.17 15.86
N ALA A 302 19.22 -13.84 16.22
CA ALA A 302 18.04 -14.48 15.65
C ALA A 302 17.92 -14.23 14.13
N ILE A 303 18.33 -13.06 13.65
CA ILE A 303 18.43 -12.75 12.21
C ILE A 303 19.47 -13.65 11.56
N ALA A 304 20.68 -13.74 12.13
CA ALA A 304 21.75 -14.60 11.60
C ALA A 304 21.35 -16.09 11.56
N GLU A 305 20.52 -16.54 12.48
CA GLU A 305 19.94 -17.89 12.53
C GLU A 305 18.70 -18.06 11.64
N GLY A 306 18.13 -16.99 11.09
CA GLY A 306 16.95 -17.03 10.21
C GLY A 306 15.63 -17.30 10.95
N ARG A 307 15.60 -17.02 12.26
CA ARG A 307 14.45 -17.27 13.14
C ARG A 307 13.43 -16.14 13.13
N VAL A 308 13.80 -14.94 12.69
CA VAL A 308 12.88 -13.79 12.71
C VAL A 308 11.72 -14.00 11.72
N ALA A 309 10.50 -13.95 12.25
CA ALA A 309 9.25 -13.94 11.50
C ALA A 309 8.89 -12.52 11.08
N THR A 310 8.90 -11.60 12.05
CA THR A 310 8.53 -10.18 11.85
C THR A 310 9.54 -9.31 12.59
N LEU A 311 10.07 -8.30 11.91
CA LEU A 311 10.95 -7.27 12.44
C LEU A 311 10.21 -5.93 12.49
N TYR A 312 10.16 -5.30 13.65
CA TYR A 312 9.60 -3.96 13.84
C TYR A 312 10.74 -2.97 14.01
N LEU A 313 10.75 -1.91 13.20
CA LEU A 313 11.74 -0.86 13.19
C LEU A 313 11.07 0.48 13.36
N GLU A 314 11.63 1.33 14.22
CA GLU A 314 11.17 2.71 14.34
C GLU A 314 11.64 3.55 13.13
N GLU A 315 10.74 4.38 12.60
CA GLU A 315 10.93 5.14 11.34
C GLU A 315 12.02 6.22 11.44
N SER A 316 12.00 7.02 12.51
CA SER A 316 12.77 8.27 12.58
C SER A 316 14.21 8.10 13.07
N LYS A 317 14.61 6.91 13.51
CA LYS A 317 15.95 6.64 14.01
C LYS A 317 16.85 6.00 12.98
N VAL A 318 18.02 6.61 12.83
CA VAL A 318 19.14 6.06 12.09
C VAL A 318 20.15 5.50 13.08
N HIS A 319 20.59 4.25 12.86
CA HIS A 319 21.62 3.60 13.66
C HIS A 319 22.89 3.41 12.83
N PRO A 320 23.85 4.36 12.90
CA PRO A 320 25.05 4.27 12.10
C PRO A 320 25.87 3.04 12.49
N GLY A 321 26.13 2.18 11.52
CA GLY A 321 26.98 1.01 11.69
C GLY A 321 26.83 0.04 10.54
N LEU A 322 27.27 -1.19 10.79
CA LEU A 322 27.10 -2.33 9.90
C LEU A 322 26.61 -3.53 10.70
N PHE A 323 25.73 -4.31 10.11
CA PHE A 323 25.29 -5.60 10.63
C PHE A 323 26.02 -6.74 9.92
N ASP A 324 26.74 -7.57 10.69
CA ASP A 324 27.29 -8.82 10.18
C ASP A 324 26.23 -9.92 10.26
N ALA A 325 25.62 -10.22 9.10
CA ALA A 325 24.56 -11.22 8.98
C ALA A 325 25.03 -12.67 9.26
N SER A 326 26.34 -12.93 9.23
CA SER A 326 26.89 -14.26 9.50
C SER A 326 27.08 -14.50 11.00
N LEU A 327 27.47 -13.46 11.75
CA LEU A 327 27.72 -13.53 13.18
C LEU A 327 26.56 -13.02 14.02
N GLY A 328 25.63 -12.28 13.42
CA GLY A 328 24.54 -11.59 14.12
C GLY A 328 25.03 -10.43 14.99
N THR A 329 26.13 -9.78 14.61
CA THR A 329 26.79 -8.74 15.39
C THR A 329 26.71 -7.38 14.73
N ILE A 330 26.64 -6.32 15.55
CA ILE A 330 26.59 -4.93 15.09
C ILE A 330 27.96 -4.28 15.32
N VAL A 331 28.52 -3.69 14.27
CA VAL A 331 29.69 -2.82 14.34
C VAL A 331 29.21 -1.38 14.34
N GLN A 332 29.40 -0.66 15.45
CA GLN A 332 29.00 0.74 15.52
C GLN A 332 29.85 1.62 14.60
N GLY A 333 29.16 2.47 13.83
CA GLY A 333 29.77 3.49 13.00
C GLY A 333 29.65 4.89 13.61
N LYS A 334 30.09 5.91 12.86
CA LYS A 334 29.98 7.32 13.25
C LYS A 334 28.93 8.02 12.39
N ILE A 335 28.02 8.76 13.03
CA ILE A 335 26.94 9.54 12.37
C ILE A 335 27.47 10.47 11.25
N ALA A 336 28.70 10.99 11.39
CA ALA A 336 29.27 11.98 10.46
C ALA A 336 29.89 11.37 9.19
N ASP A 337 29.95 10.05 9.04
CA ASP A 337 30.46 9.41 7.83
C ASP A 337 29.27 9.07 6.91
N PRO A 338 29.12 9.74 5.74
CA PRO A 338 28.02 9.49 4.80
C PRO A 338 28.04 8.08 4.19
N ARG A 339 29.09 7.29 4.48
CA ARG A 339 29.22 5.88 4.09
C ARG A 339 28.74 4.90 5.15
N VAL A 340 28.45 5.38 6.35
CA VAL A 340 27.93 4.54 7.42
C VAL A 340 26.43 4.45 7.23
N GLY A 341 26.00 3.31 6.69
CA GLY A 341 24.59 2.96 6.54
C GLY A 341 23.87 2.82 7.87
N ASP A 342 22.60 2.43 7.79
CA ASP A 342 21.79 2.14 8.96
C ASP A 342 21.80 0.63 9.22
N VAL A 343 22.25 0.24 10.41
CA VAL A 343 22.25 -1.16 10.88
C VAL A 343 20.86 -1.79 10.72
N TYR A 344 19.79 -1.01 10.88
CA TYR A 344 18.44 -1.53 10.77
C TYR A 344 18.00 -1.77 9.34
N ASP A 345 18.54 -1.04 8.36
CA ASP A 345 18.35 -1.36 6.95
C ASP A 345 19.08 -2.65 6.58
N ASP A 346 20.32 -2.85 7.05
CA ASP A 346 21.04 -4.12 6.87
C ASP A 346 20.24 -5.30 7.45
N MET A 347 19.74 -5.15 8.67
CA MET A 347 18.91 -6.17 9.34
C MET A 347 17.62 -6.44 8.55
N ALA A 348 16.96 -5.39 8.04
CA ALA A 348 15.75 -5.51 7.24
C ALA A 348 16.00 -6.27 5.92
N GLU A 349 17.07 -5.96 5.18
CA GLU A 349 17.43 -6.70 3.96
C GLU A 349 17.61 -8.20 4.24
N VAL A 350 18.29 -8.55 5.33
CA VAL A 350 18.52 -9.96 5.71
C VAL A 350 17.21 -10.65 6.13
N VAL A 351 16.33 -9.97 6.86
CA VAL A 351 15.03 -10.54 7.24
C VAL A 351 14.16 -10.77 6.00
N LEU A 352 14.08 -9.80 5.10
CA LEU A 352 13.32 -9.89 3.84
C LEU A 352 13.83 -11.02 2.94
N SER A 353 15.15 -11.13 2.76
CA SER A 353 15.76 -12.22 1.96
C SER A 353 15.50 -13.62 2.54
N ARG A 354 15.24 -13.72 3.84
CA ARG A 354 14.86 -14.97 4.54
C ARG A 354 13.35 -15.15 4.68
N GLY A 355 12.55 -14.37 3.93
CA GLY A 355 11.10 -14.45 3.89
C GLY A 355 10.41 -14.00 5.18
N GLY A 356 11.08 -13.19 6.00
CA GLY A 356 10.45 -12.52 7.14
C GLY A 356 9.76 -11.23 6.70
N GLU A 357 8.86 -10.73 7.54
CA GLU A 357 8.18 -9.46 7.37
C GLU A 357 8.97 -8.34 8.07
N VAL A 358 9.01 -7.14 7.49
CA VAL A 358 9.58 -5.95 8.14
C VAL A 358 8.53 -4.85 8.17
N LEU A 359 8.36 -4.23 9.34
CA LEU A 359 7.40 -3.17 9.60
C LEU A 359 8.11 -1.92 10.12
N ILE A 360 7.84 -0.79 9.47
CA ILE A 360 8.34 0.54 9.83
C ILE A 360 7.22 1.27 10.54
N LEU A 361 7.45 1.57 11.82
CA LEU A 361 6.45 2.08 12.73
C LEU A 361 6.87 3.44 13.29
N ASP A 362 5.89 4.30 13.55
CA ASP A 362 6.11 5.48 14.36
C ASP A 362 6.47 5.06 15.79
N LYS A 363 7.18 5.91 16.54
CA LYS A 363 7.58 5.63 17.92
C LYS A 363 6.41 5.22 18.82
N GLU A 364 5.25 5.86 18.66
CA GLU A 364 4.05 5.59 19.45
C GLU A 364 3.37 4.25 19.08
N GLN A 365 3.74 3.68 17.93
CA GLN A 365 3.22 2.42 17.41
C GLN A 365 4.15 1.24 17.74
N MET A 366 5.37 1.50 18.22
CA MET A 366 6.31 0.45 18.59
C MET A 366 5.73 -0.44 19.71
N PRO A 367 5.92 -1.78 19.62
CA PRO A 367 5.38 -2.70 20.62
C PRO A 367 6.08 -2.59 21.97
N THR A 368 7.27 -1.97 22.03
CA THR A 368 8.01 -1.68 23.28
C THR A 368 8.57 -0.27 23.25
N ALA A 369 9.22 0.15 24.34
CA ALA A 369 9.93 1.44 24.40
C ALA A 369 11.22 1.45 23.56
N SER A 370 11.68 0.27 23.10
CA SER A 370 12.82 0.13 22.20
C SER A 370 12.47 0.62 20.79
N ASP A 371 13.49 0.94 20.00
CA ASP A 371 13.35 1.30 18.58
C ASP A 371 13.43 0.10 17.62
N LEU A 372 13.49 -1.10 18.19
CA LEU A 372 13.58 -2.36 17.50
C LEU A 372 12.85 -3.42 18.32
N ALA A 373 12.06 -4.25 17.65
CA ALA A 373 11.48 -5.44 18.23
C ALA A 373 11.39 -6.53 17.16
N ALA A 374 11.33 -7.80 17.58
CA ALA A 374 11.14 -8.90 16.67
C ALA A 374 10.30 -10.02 17.28
N VAL A 375 9.52 -10.68 16.43
CA VAL A 375 8.86 -11.97 16.71
C VAL A 375 9.59 -13.06 15.93
N TYR A 376 9.79 -14.20 16.59
CA TYR A 376 10.50 -15.36 16.05
C TYR A 376 9.52 -16.45 15.62
N ARG A 377 9.94 -17.25 14.64
CA ARG A 377 9.22 -18.43 14.14
C ARG A 377 9.33 -19.61 15.10
N TYR A 378 10.47 -19.72 15.80
CA TYR A 378 10.83 -20.84 16.69
C TYR A 378 11.99 -20.50 17.64
#